data_AF-A0A948VBQ8-F1
#
_entry.id   AF-A0A948VBQ8-F1
#
_cell.length_a   1.000
_cell.length_b   1.000
_cell.length_c   1.000
_cell.angle_alpha   90.00
_cell.angle_beta   90.00
_cell.angle_gamma   90.00
#
_symmetry.space_group_name_H-M   'P 1'
#
loop_
_entity.id
_entity.type
_entity.pdbx_description
1 polymer ?
#
loop_
_entity_poly.entity_id
_entity_poly.type
_entity_poly.pdbx_seq_one_letter_code
_entity_poly.pdbx_strand_id
1 'polypeptide(L)'
;MKGKTLKVMSPKDVDKSLKQLIGFLGLNENETTHLPFTKPGSFEPEPKNCFFNVWIQCDREGGAFYFGWILAQDRAHAFSEAQFHCIWRSPKGELLDITPREDEEERLLFIPDSGRNIELSSHNGSPALISYDNVSICKGELLTGVERIKVVPQTDMIYRYGLAERGGAP
;
A
#
# COMPACT_ATOMS: atom_id res chain seq x y z
N MET A 1 -24.97 1.89 21.95
CA MET A 1 -24.28 2.95 21.17
C MET A 1 -24.30 2.53 19.71
N LYS A 2 -24.97 3.27 18.83
CA LYS A 2 -24.95 2.97 17.39
C LYS A 2 -23.51 3.16 16.90
N GLY A 3 -22.91 2.11 16.33
CA GLY A 3 -21.55 2.15 15.81
C GLY A 3 -21.45 3.22 14.72
N LYS A 4 -20.71 4.29 15.00
CA LYS A 4 -20.39 5.28 13.98
C LYS A 4 -19.30 4.69 13.10
N THR A 5 -19.55 4.64 11.80
CA THR A 5 -18.58 4.22 10.78
C THR A 5 -17.43 5.23 10.73
N LEU A 6 -16.19 4.74 10.76
CA LEU A 6 -15.01 5.59 10.54
C LEU A 6 -15.01 6.10 9.09
N LYS A 7 -14.62 7.37 8.90
CA LYS A 7 -14.35 7.94 7.58
C LYS A 7 -12.85 8.17 7.43
N VAL A 8 -12.15 7.10 7.07
CA VAL A 8 -10.69 7.07 6.94
C VAL A 8 -10.31 7.62 5.56
N MET A 9 -9.65 8.78 5.54
CA MET A 9 -9.34 9.52 4.31
C MET A 9 -7.85 9.87 4.23
N SER A 10 -7.38 10.17 3.03
CA SER A 10 -6.03 10.67 2.81
C SER A 10 -5.83 12.04 3.50
N PRO A 11 -4.82 12.22 4.36
CA PRO A 11 -4.56 13.48 5.01
C PRO A 11 -3.94 14.50 4.05
N LYS A 12 -4.37 15.76 4.21
CA LYS A 12 -3.69 16.89 3.54
C LYS A 12 -2.31 17.17 4.11
N ASP A 13 -2.14 16.99 5.42
CA ASP A 13 -0.91 17.33 6.14
C ASP A 13 -0.64 16.29 7.25
N VAL A 14 0.63 16.16 7.63
CA VAL A 14 1.08 15.31 8.75
C VAL A 14 0.85 16.02 10.09
N ASP A 15 -0.20 15.64 10.80
CA ASP A 15 -0.49 16.14 12.16
C ASP A 15 0.14 15.28 13.27
N LYS A 16 -0.14 15.63 14.53
CA LYS A 16 0.42 14.94 15.70
C LYS A 16 0.12 13.44 15.73
N SER A 17 -1.08 13.03 15.33
CA SER A 17 -1.47 11.61 15.32
C SER A 17 -0.64 10.86 14.29
N LEU A 18 -0.55 11.40 13.07
CA LEU A 18 0.28 10.80 12.02
C LEU A 18 1.77 10.77 12.39
N LYS A 19 2.31 11.79 13.07
CA LYS A 19 3.69 11.74 13.58
C LYS A 19 3.91 10.59 14.57
N GLN A 20 2.94 10.31 15.44
CA GLN A 20 3.03 9.18 16.36
C GLN A 20 3.03 7.85 15.60
N LEU A 21 2.13 7.69 14.63
CA LEU A 21 2.06 6.50 13.78
C LEU A 21 3.36 6.28 12.98
N ILE A 22 3.88 7.34 12.34
CA ILE A 22 5.16 7.33 11.62
C ILE A 22 6.32 6.96 12.56
N GLY A 23 6.32 7.49 13.78
CA GLY A 23 7.29 7.15 14.82
C GLY A 23 7.23 5.67 15.22
N PHE A 24 6.02 5.08 15.35
CA PHE A 24 5.87 3.64 15.60
C PHE A 24 6.41 2.77 14.45
N LEU A 25 6.32 3.25 13.21
CA LEU A 25 6.88 2.57 12.04
C LEU A 25 8.41 2.69 11.95
N GLY A 26 9.00 3.63 12.69
CA GLY A 26 10.43 3.95 12.64
C GLY A 26 10.83 4.75 11.41
N LEU A 27 9.92 5.55 10.85
CA LEU A 27 10.11 6.30 9.61
C LEU A 27 10.26 7.81 9.86
N ASN A 28 10.71 8.55 8.84
CA ASN A 28 10.93 9.99 8.91
C ASN A 28 9.77 10.74 8.23
N GLU A 29 9.03 11.57 8.98
CA GLU A 29 7.87 12.26 8.43
C GLU A 29 8.19 13.23 7.28
N ASN A 30 9.45 13.69 7.18
CA ASN A 30 9.90 14.58 6.11
C ASN A 30 10.02 13.89 4.75
N GLU A 31 9.92 12.56 4.71
CA GLU A 31 9.94 11.77 3.47
C GLU A 31 8.54 11.51 2.90
N THR A 32 7.51 12.07 3.53
CA THR A 32 6.13 11.96 3.04
C THR A 32 5.94 12.70 1.71
N THR A 33 5.11 12.14 0.84
CA THR A 33 4.80 12.73 -0.46
C THR A 33 3.36 12.46 -0.87
N HIS A 34 2.70 13.43 -1.50
CA HIS A 34 1.38 13.23 -2.08
C HIS A 34 1.51 12.66 -3.49
N LEU A 35 0.86 11.52 -3.74
CA LEU A 35 0.86 10.88 -5.04
C LEU A 35 -0.58 10.86 -5.60
N PRO A 36 -0.81 11.38 -6.82
CA PRO A 36 -2.06 11.18 -7.52
C PRO A 36 -2.11 9.78 -8.13
N PHE A 37 -3.32 9.27 -8.36
CA PHE A 37 -3.49 8.07 -9.18
C PHE A 37 -3.04 8.32 -10.62
N THR A 38 -2.22 7.42 -11.15
CA THR A 38 -1.75 7.41 -12.53
C THR A 38 -2.22 6.12 -13.20
N LYS A 39 -3.17 6.23 -14.13
CA LYS A 39 -3.65 5.05 -14.86
C LYS A 39 -2.55 4.51 -15.78
N PRO A 40 -2.13 3.24 -15.64
CA PRO A 40 -1.19 2.62 -16.57
C PRO A 40 -1.83 2.45 -17.95
N GLY A 41 -1.05 2.61 -19.01
CA GLY A 41 -1.54 2.52 -20.40
C GLY A 41 -1.64 1.09 -20.93
N SER A 42 -0.95 0.14 -20.30
CA SER A 42 -0.73 -1.19 -20.86
C SER A 42 -1.69 -2.26 -20.32
N PHE A 43 -2.32 -2.06 -19.15
CA PHE A 43 -3.29 -3.00 -18.57
C PHE A 43 -4.31 -2.25 -17.71
N GLU A 44 -5.42 -2.91 -17.35
CA GLU A 44 -6.37 -2.36 -16.37
C GLU A 44 -5.91 -2.77 -14.95
N PRO A 45 -5.52 -1.82 -14.09
CA PRO A 45 -5.13 -2.13 -12.72
C PRO A 45 -6.35 -2.37 -11.84
N GLU A 46 -6.20 -3.17 -10.79
CA GLU A 46 -7.29 -3.52 -9.88
C GLU A 46 -7.11 -2.87 -8.50
N PRO A 47 -8.18 -2.34 -7.86
CA PRO A 47 -8.10 -1.83 -6.51
C PRO A 47 -7.60 -2.89 -5.53
N LYS A 48 -6.95 -2.48 -4.43
CA LYS A 48 -6.38 -3.33 -3.37
C LYS A 48 -5.30 -4.34 -3.82
N ASN A 49 -4.91 -4.34 -5.10
CA ASN A 49 -3.93 -5.27 -5.67
C ASN A 49 -2.60 -4.58 -6.00
N CYS A 50 -2.13 -3.66 -5.14
CA CYS A 50 -0.98 -2.82 -5.45
C CYS A 50 0.30 -3.59 -5.81
N PHE A 51 0.59 -4.69 -5.11
CA PHE A 51 1.73 -5.54 -5.44
C PHE A 51 1.64 -6.13 -6.85
N PHE A 52 0.46 -6.61 -7.26
CA PHE A 52 0.26 -7.21 -8.58
C PHE A 52 0.21 -6.17 -9.68
N ASN A 53 -0.43 -5.02 -9.44
CA ASN A 53 -0.43 -3.89 -10.37
C ASN A 53 1.02 -3.48 -10.69
N VAL A 54 1.84 -3.26 -9.66
CA VAL A 54 3.25 -2.86 -9.84
C VAL A 54 4.07 -3.96 -10.50
N TRP A 55 3.82 -5.23 -10.19
CA TRP A 55 4.47 -6.34 -10.87
C TRP A 55 4.20 -6.32 -12.38
N ILE A 56 2.94 -6.26 -12.77
CA ILE A 56 2.54 -6.25 -14.17
C ILE A 56 3.11 -5.03 -14.89
N GLN A 57 3.12 -3.88 -14.23
CA GLN A 57 3.72 -2.66 -14.77
C GLN A 57 5.23 -2.82 -14.98
N CYS A 58 5.94 -3.38 -14.00
CA CYS A 58 7.37 -3.69 -14.13
C CYS A 58 7.66 -4.65 -15.29
N ASP A 59 6.81 -5.66 -15.49
CA ASP A 59 6.96 -6.63 -16.59
C ASP A 59 6.75 -6.00 -17.97
N ARG A 60 5.86 -5.01 -18.07
CA ARG A 60 5.47 -4.39 -19.34
C ARG A 60 6.34 -3.20 -19.71
N GLU A 61 6.73 -2.41 -18.72
CA GLU A 61 7.34 -1.09 -18.91
C GLU A 61 8.68 -0.93 -18.16
N GLY A 62 9.14 -1.98 -17.48
CA GLY A 62 10.34 -1.93 -16.63
C GLY A 62 10.13 -1.11 -15.36
N GLY A 63 11.22 -0.66 -14.73
CA GLY A 63 11.16 0.07 -13.47
C GLY A 63 11.31 -0.85 -12.27
N ALA A 64 10.81 -0.43 -11.11
CA ALA A 64 11.01 -1.15 -9.86
C ALA A 64 9.84 -0.99 -8.89
N PHE A 65 9.79 -1.93 -7.94
CA PHE A 65 8.93 -1.86 -6.77
C PHE A 65 9.46 -0.79 -5.81
N TYR A 66 8.56 0.02 -5.28
CA TYR A 66 8.88 1.01 -4.27
C TYR A 66 7.90 0.89 -3.11
N PHE A 67 8.38 0.31 -2.01
CA PHE A 67 7.57 -0.01 -0.84
C PHE A 67 7.47 1.15 0.14
N GLY A 68 6.37 1.16 0.88
CA GLY A 68 6.09 2.16 1.88
C GLY A 68 4.68 1.98 2.45
N TRP A 69 4.15 3.07 2.97
CA TRP A 69 2.84 3.09 3.61
C TRP A 69 1.98 4.21 3.04
N ILE A 70 0.71 3.90 2.78
CA ILE A 70 -0.31 4.93 2.63
C ILE A 70 -0.75 5.35 4.02
N LEU A 71 -0.68 6.64 4.30
CA LEU A 71 -1.18 7.24 5.52
C LEU A 71 -2.63 7.68 5.33
N ALA A 72 -3.51 7.32 6.25
CA ALA A 72 -4.91 7.71 6.25
C ALA A 72 -5.38 8.06 7.67
N GLN A 73 -6.42 8.87 7.80
CA GLN A 73 -6.95 9.24 9.10
C GLN A 73 -8.44 9.56 9.11
N ASP A 74 -9.06 9.36 10.27
CA ASP A 74 -10.33 9.95 10.65
C ASP A 74 -10.09 10.88 11.86
N ARG A 75 -10.02 12.19 11.57
CA ARG A 75 -9.77 13.22 12.59
C ARG A 75 -10.88 13.30 13.62
N ALA A 76 -12.12 13.02 13.26
CA ALA A 76 -13.25 13.11 14.18
C ALA A 76 -13.17 12.04 15.28
N HIS A 77 -12.53 10.92 14.98
CA HIS A 77 -12.36 9.80 15.91
C HIS A 77 -10.92 9.66 16.42
N ALA A 78 -10.02 10.59 16.06
CA ALA A 78 -8.59 10.53 16.36
C ALA A 78 -7.97 9.16 15.96
N PHE A 79 -8.38 8.64 14.81
CA PHE A 79 -7.91 7.38 14.26
C PHE A 79 -6.92 7.69 13.12
N SER A 80 -5.79 7.00 13.11
CA SER A 80 -4.82 7.05 12.02
C SER A 80 -4.37 5.65 11.67
N GLU A 81 -4.15 5.41 10.39
CA GLU A 81 -3.78 4.12 9.85
C GLU A 81 -2.68 4.28 8.79
N ALA A 82 -1.79 3.31 8.75
CA ALA A 82 -0.79 3.12 7.74
C ALA A 82 -1.06 1.77 7.07
N GLN A 83 -1.33 1.80 5.77
CA GLN A 83 -1.52 0.59 4.95
C GLN A 83 -0.26 0.32 4.15
N PHE A 84 0.33 -0.87 4.29
CA PHE A 84 1.53 -1.23 3.54
C PHE A 84 1.20 -1.31 2.05
N HIS A 85 1.96 -0.56 1.24
CA HIS A 85 1.60 -0.28 -0.15
C HIS A 85 2.80 -0.35 -1.06
N CYS A 86 2.54 -0.64 -2.33
CA CYS A 86 3.55 -0.67 -3.38
C CYS A 86 3.25 0.38 -4.44
N ILE A 87 4.25 1.21 -4.71
CA ILE A 87 4.28 2.22 -5.75
C ILE A 87 5.19 1.75 -6.87
N TRP A 88 4.85 2.08 -8.12
CA TRP A 88 5.75 1.85 -9.24
C TRP A 88 6.76 2.99 -9.32
N ARG A 89 8.05 2.65 -9.27
CA ARG A 89 9.12 3.58 -9.64
C ARG A 89 9.47 3.36 -11.11
N SER A 90 9.17 4.35 -11.94
CA SER A 90 9.41 4.27 -13.39
C SER A 90 10.92 4.12 -13.69
N PRO A 91 11.32 3.66 -14.89
CA PRO A 91 12.72 3.66 -15.30
C PRO A 91 13.41 5.02 -15.24
N LYS A 92 12.64 6.12 -15.28
CA LYS A 92 13.13 7.50 -15.13
C LYS A 92 13.27 7.94 -13.66
N GLY A 93 12.84 7.09 -12.72
CA GLY A 93 12.90 7.33 -11.29
C GLY A 93 11.67 8.03 -10.70
N GLU A 94 10.62 8.26 -11.50
CA GLU A 94 9.36 8.88 -11.03
C GLU A 94 8.57 7.88 -10.17
N LEU A 95 7.95 8.37 -9.09
CA LEU A 95 7.08 7.57 -8.23
C LEU A 95 5.63 7.76 -8.66
N LEU A 96 4.97 6.67 -9.05
CA LEU A 96 3.62 6.69 -9.62
C LEU A 96 2.74 5.68 -8.89
N ASP A 97 1.69 6.16 -8.22
CA ASP A 97 0.67 5.27 -7.70
C ASP A 97 -0.25 4.84 -8.84
N ILE A 98 -0.20 3.56 -9.18
CA ILE A 98 -0.98 2.99 -10.29
C ILE A 98 -2.14 2.11 -9.81
N THR A 99 -2.43 2.12 -8.51
CA THR A 99 -3.52 1.33 -7.93
C THR A 99 -4.76 2.19 -7.80
N PRO A 100 -5.87 1.85 -8.49
CA PRO A 100 -7.10 2.62 -8.36
C PRO A 100 -7.60 2.60 -6.92
N ARG A 101 -8.10 3.75 -6.49
CA ARG A 101 -8.80 3.89 -5.24
C ARG A 101 -10.25 3.43 -5.40
N GLU A 102 -10.80 2.85 -4.34
CA GLU A 102 -12.25 2.62 -4.23
C GLU A 102 -12.98 3.82 -3.60
N ASP A 103 -12.23 4.71 -2.95
CA ASP A 103 -12.73 5.99 -2.46
C ASP A 103 -12.64 7.07 -3.55
N GLU A 104 -13.38 8.16 -3.37
CA GLU A 104 -13.38 9.32 -4.27
C GLU A 104 -12.13 10.22 -4.06
N GLU A 105 -11.06 9.72 -3.42
CA GLU A 105 -9.84 10.50 -3.20
C GLU A 105 -9.00 10.57 -4.47
N GLU A 106 -8.57 11.78 -4.81
CA GLU A 106 -7.74 12.04 -5.99
C GLU A 106 -6.25 11.77 -5.73
N ARG A 107 -5.84 11.71 -4.46
CA ARG A 107 -4.44 11.54 -4.05
C ARG A 107 -4.29 10.88 -2.69
N LEU A 108 -3.19 10.15 -2.52
CA LEU A 108 -2.80 9.57 -1.23
C LEU A 108 -1.59 10.29 -0.63
N LEU A 109 -1.45 10.26 0.69
CA LEU A 109 -0.20 10.61 1.37
C LEU A 109 0.60 9.31 1.55
N PHE A 110 1.76 9.24 0.91
CA PHE A 110 2.68 8.10 0.96
C PHE A 110 3.90 8.42 1.81
N ILE A 111 4.44 7.43 2.51
CA ILE A 111 5.76 7.48 3.14
C ILE A 111 6.58 6.25 2.72
N PRO A 112 7.79 6.43 2.16
CA PRO A 112 8.62 5.30 1.75
C PRO A 112 9.11 4.49 2.96
N ASP A 113 9.33 3.19 2.74
CA ASP A 113 9.90 2.28 3.72
C ASP A 113 10.85 1.29 3.03
N SER A 114 12.15 1.56 3.12
CA SER A 114 13.19 0.70 2.54
C SER A 114 13.56 -0.50 3.42
N GLY A 115 13.06 -0.55 4.66
CA GLY A 115 13.36 -1.62 5.62
C GLY A 115 12.42 -2.82 5.51
N ARG A 116 11.31 -2.68 4.78
CA ARG A 116 10.27 -3.70 4.64
C ARG A 116 10.08 -4.11 3.19
N ASN A 117 9.98 -5.42 2.96
CA ASN A 117 9.79 -6.02 1.63
C ASN A 117 8.72 -7.10 1.69
N ILE A 118 8.16 -7.44 0.53
CA ILE A 118 7.31 -8.63 0.38
C ILE A 118 8.15 -9.88 0.11
N GLU A 119 7.58 -11.05 0.37
CA GLU A 119 8.17 -12.34 0.01
C GLU A 119 7.16 -13.19 -0.76
N LEU A 120 7.61 -13.99 -1.72
CA LEU A 120 6.74 -15.00 -2.31
C LEU A 120 6.38 -16.11 -1.32
N SER A 121 5.16 -16.58 -1.43
CA SER A 121 4.63 -17.72 -0.69
C SER A 121 3.65 -18.49 -1.57
N SER A 122 3.11 -19.58 -1.02
CA SER A 122 1.93 -20.25 -1.54
C SER A 122 0.86 -20.44 -0.46
N HIS A 123 -0.36 -20.70 -0.90
CA HIS A 123 -1.49 -21.10 -0.08
C HIS A 123 -2.33 -22.12 -0.84
N ASN A 124 -2.43 -23.36 -0.34
CA ASN A 124 -3.18 -24.46 -0.96
C ASN A 124 -2.84 -24.69 -2.45
N GLY A 125 -1.56 -24.57 -2.82
CA GLY A 125 -1.09 -24.73 -4.20
C GLY A 125 -1.20 -23.48 -5.08
N SER A 126 -1.83 -22.41 -4.60
CA SER A 126 -1.91 -21.13 -5.30
C SER A 126 -0.81 -20.16 -4.86
N PRO A 127 -0.32 -19.27 -5.75
CA PRO A 127 0.60 -18.19 -5.37
C PRO A 127 0.02 -17.27 -4.29
N ALA A 128 0.88 -16.83 -3.38
CA ALA A 128 0.55 -15.88 -2.31
C ALA A 128 1.77 -14.98 -2.04
N LEU A 129 1.56 -13.92 -1.25
CA LEU A 129 2.63 -13.05 -0.78
C LEU A 129 2.65 -13.06 0.75
N ILE A 130 3.84 -12.97 1.35
CA ILE A 130 3.96 -12.45 2.70
C ILE A 130 4.19 -10.95 2.60
N SER A 131 3.36 -10.18 3.31
CA SER A 131 3.38 -8.72 3.34
C SER A 131 3.13 -8.26 4.78
N TYR A 132 2.73 -7.00 4.97
CA TYR A 132 2.43 -6.42 6.29
C TYR A 132 0.97 -5.99 6.37
N ASP A 133 0.37 -6.19 7.55
CA ASP A 133 -0.97 -5.68 7.85
C ASP A 133 -0.94 -4.17 8.11
N ASN A 134 -2.12 -3.58 8.17
CA ASN A 134 -2.29 -2.19 8.53
C ASN A 134 -1.84 -1.93 9.97
N VAL A 135 -1.08 -0.85 10.18
CA VAL A 135 -0.71 -0.35 11.50
C VAL A 135 -1.64 0.80 11.83
N SER A 136 -2.30 0.75 12.99
CA SER A 136 -3.30 1.74 13.34
C SER A 136 -3.15 2.21 14.78
N ILE A 137 -3.45 3.49 14.98
CA ILE A 137 -3.54 4.12 16.29
C ILE A 137 -4.90 4.79 16.46
N CYS A 138 -5.40 4.83 17.69
CA CYS A 138 -6.61 5.57 18.02
C CYS A 138 -6.42 6.29 19.34
N LYS A 139 -6.67 7.61 19.36
CA LYS A 139 -6.48 8.47 20.55
C LYS A 139 -5.08 8.35 21.17
N GLY A 140 -4.07 8.09 20.34
CA GLY A 140 -2.67 7.96 20.75
C GLY A 140 -2.25 6.57 21.23
N GLU A 141 -3.16 5.59 21.24
CA GLU A 141 -2.88 4.20 21.59
C GLU A 141 -2.72 3.34 20.32
N LEU A 142 -1.74 2.44 20.31
CA LEU A 142 -1.54 1.47 19.24
C LEU A 142 -2.66 0.42 19.29
N LEU A 143 -3.42 0.31 18.21
CA LEU A 143 -4.47 -0.69 18.06
C LEU A 143 -3.95 -1.93 17.34
N THR A 144 -3.22 -1.73 16.23
CA THR A 144 -2.56 -2.80 15.47
C THR A 144 -1.11 -2.43 15.25
N GLY A 145 -0.20 -3.37 15.53
CA GLY A 145 1.23 -3.21 15.34
C GLY A 145 1.68 -3.65 13.95
N VAL A 146 2.99 -3.60 13.72
CA VAL A 146 3.61 -4.12 12.49
C VAL A 146 3.58 -5.65 12.54
N GLU A 147 2.67 -6.26 11.79
CA GLU A 147 2.53 -7.72 11.70
C GLU A 147 2.70 -8.20 10.27
N ARG A 148 3.37 -9.34 10.09
CA ARG A 148 3.48 -9.99 8.78
C ARG A 148 2.24 -10.85 8.52
N ILE A 149 1.63 -10.68 7.36
CA ILE A 149 0.43 -11.42 6.95
C ILE A 149 0.65 -12.13 5.63
N LYS A 150 -0.11 -13.21 5.41
CA LYS A 150 -0.17 -13.89 4.12
C LYS A 150 -1.32 -13.31 3.30
N VAL A 151 -0.98 -12.65 2.19
CA VAL A 151 -1.93 -12.13 1.21
C VAL A 151 -2.20 -13.22 0.18
N VAL A 152 -3.41 -13.77 0.23
CA VAL A 152 -3.92 -14.70 -0.79
C VAL A 152 -4.68 -13.88 -1.84
N PRO A 153 -4.23 -13.86 -3.10
CA PRO A 153 -4.86 -13.06 -4.15
C PRO A 153 -6.35 -13.39 -4.28
N GLN A 154 -7.19 -12.36 -4.27
CA GLN A 154 -8.63 -12.46 -4.53
C GLN A 154 -8.97 -12.07 -5.98
N THR A 155 -7.96 -12.12 -6.86
CA THR A 155 -8.02 -11.71 -8.26
C THR A 155 -7.40 -12.79 -9.15
N ASP A 156 -7.84 -12.87 -10.41
CA ASP A 156 -7.24 -13.73 -11.42
C ASP A 156 -6.03 -13.08 -12.12
N MET A 157 -5.64 -11.84 -11.77
CA MET A 157 -4.46 -11.16 -12.32
C MET A 157 -3.21 -12.04 -12.35
N ILE A 158 -3.00 -12.84 -11.29
CA ILE A 158 -1.85 -13.75 -11.17
C ILE A 158 -1.81 -14.80 -12.28
N TYR A 159 -2.95 -15.21 -12.82
CA TYR A 159 -3.06 -16.17 -13.92
C TYR A 159 -3.19 -15.44 -15.26
N ARG A 160 -4.03 -14.40 -15.33
CA ARG A 160 -4.30 -13.61 -16.53
C ARG A 160 -3.03 -12.99 -17.11
N TYR A 161 -2.08 -12.62 -16.25
CA TYR A 161 -0.80 -12.03 -16.66
C TYR A 161 0.40 -12.98 -16.46
N GLY A 162 0.16 -14.27 -16.19
CA GLY A 162 1.22 -15.28 -16.11
C GLY A 162 2.20 -15.13 -14.94
N LEU A 163 1.80 -14.44 -13.86
CA LEU A 163 2.64 -14.25 -12.67
C LEU A 163 2.82 -15.55 -11.87
N ALA A 164 1.82 -16.44 -11.89
CA ALA A 164 1.82 -17.70 -11.15
C ALA A 164 2.93 -18.67 -11.60
N GLU A 165 3.35 -18.58 -12.85
CA GLU A 165 4.36 -19.46 -13.46
C GLU A 165 5.79 -18.94 -13.24
N ARG A 166 5.93 -17.74 -12.69
CA ARG A 166 7.23 -17.12 -12.41
C ARG A 166 7.77 -17.64 -11.08
N GLY A 167 8.89 -18.34 -11.13
CA GLY A 167 9.66 -18.69 -9.95
C GLY A 167 10.43 -17.49 -9.41
N GLY A 168 9.86 -16.76 -8.45
CA GLY A 168 10.57 -15.70 -7.71
C GLY A 168 9.75 -14.43 -7.50
N ALA A 169 9.93 -13.79 -6.34
CA ALA A 169 9.51 -12.40 -6.14
C ALA A 169 10.40 -11.52 -7.02
N PRO A 170 9.94 -10.33 -7.43
CA PRO A 170 10.84 -9.30 -7.96
C PRO A 170 12.04 -9.05 -7.05
#